data_AF-A0A126QTJ1-F1
#
_entry.id   AF-A0A126QTJ1-F1
#
_cell.length_a   1.000
_cell.length_b   1.000
_cell.length_c   1.000
_cell.angle_alpha   90.00
_cell.angle_beta   90.00
_cell.angle_gamma   90.00
#
_symmetry.space_group_name_H-M   'P 1'
#
loop_
_entity.id
_entity.type
_entity.pdbx_description
1 polymer ?
#
loop_
_entity_poly.entity_id
_entity_poly.type
_entity_poly.pdbx_seq_one_letter_code
_entity_poly.pdbx_strand_id
1 'polypeptide(L)'
;MVGREGGENVAHVGRKTPKILLIGEFLLAVVLFRYLLNFTSMVSPIEGSWLKVAVNLISIVLSLMLTILTVNSILGIPSARPQSWRVVVRASVILFITNFIYGFLEDMGLISTGIVFRIEYVGIIVVLVDIIMFLPSVRKYYTPPLSEIPPLKKWFMYLFNIPLIDAESYKFIYDGQAKDHNR
;
A
#
# COMPACT_ATOMS: atom_id res chain seq x y z
N MET A 1 39.39 -15.81 8.64
CA MET A 1 38.38 -15.13 7.82
C MET A 1 37.08 -15.87 8.02
N VAL A 2 36.20 -15.37 8.91
CA VAL A 2 35.03 -16.10 9.42
C VAL A 2 33.76 -15.44 8.91
N GLY A 3 32.96 -16.24 8.19
CA GLY A 3 31.50 -16.22 8.10
C GLY A 3 30.79 -14.88 8.00
N ARG A 4 30.38 -14.51 6.78
CA ARG A 4 29.23 -13.62 6.54
C ARG A 4 28.20 -14.38 5.71
N GLU A 5 27.58 -15.37 6.34
CA GLU A 5 26.34 -15.98 5.86
C GLU A 5 25.30 -15.87 6.98
N GLY A 6 24.07 -15.48 6.63
CA GLY A 6 22.91 -15.68 7.51
C GLY A 6 22.16 -14.44 8.00
N GLY A 7 22.27 -13.28 7.34
CA GLY A 7 21.51 -12.06 7.71
C GLY A 7 20.15 -11.89 7.01
N GLU A 8 19.81 -12.75 6.05
CA GLU A 8 18.55 -12.70 5.31
C GLU A 8 17.79 -13.99 5.53
N ASN A 9 16.49 -13.87 5.83
CA ASN A 9 15.54 -14.97 6.05
C ASN A 9 15.44 -15.52 7.48
N VAL A 10 15.25 -14.65 8.48
CA VAL A 10 14.38 -15.06 9.60
C VAL A 10 12.95 -15.00 9.05
N ALA A 11 12.58 -16.10 8.43
CA ALA A 11 11.28 -16.30 7.84
C ALA A 11 10.20 -16.06 8.93
N HIS A 12 9.21 -15.22 8.62
CA HIS A 12 7.99 -15.02 9.43
C HIS A 12 7.09 -16.27 9.37
N VAL A 13 7.68 -17.47 9.52
CA VAL A 13 7.02 -18.77 9.44
C VAL A 13 5.96 -18.84 10.54
N GLY A 14 4.69 -18.76 10.15
CA GLY A 14 3.56 -19.13 11.00
C GLY A 14 2.74 -18.00 11.61
N ARG A 15 2.94 -16.72 11.27
CA ARG A 15 1.97 -15.69 11.69
C ARG A 15 0.68 -15.83 10.89
N LYS A 16 -0.39 -16.28 11.55
CA LYS A 16 -1.74 -16.27 10.97
C LYS A 16 -2.09 -14.84 10.54
N THR A 17 -2.27 -14.63 9.24
CA THR A 17 -2.77 -13.38 8.67
C THR A 17 -4.11 -13.04 9.32
N PRO A 18 -4.27 -11.84 9.92
CA PRO A 18 -5.53 -11.50 10.54
C PRO A 18 -6.61 -11.43 9.45
N LYS A 19 -7.80 -12.01 9.70
CA LYS A 19 -8.88 -12.10 8.70
C LYS A 19 -9.29 -10.73 8.12
N ILE A 20 -9.16 -9.67 8.90
CA ILE A 20 -9.41 -8.29 8.46
C ILE A 20 -8.45 -7.82 7.35
N LEU A 21 -7.24 -8.38 7.30
CA LEU A 21 -6.26 -8.09 6.25
C LEU A 21 -6.69 -8.66 4.89
N LEU A 22 -7.35 -9.82 4.89
CA LEU A 22 -7.94 -10.42 3.69
C LEU A 22 -9.05 -9.54 3.13
N ILE A 23 -9.79 -8.84 4.00
CA ILE A 23 -10.78 -7.83 3.57
C ILE A 23 -10.06 -6.67 2.88
N GLY A 24 -8.96 -6.16 3.45
CA GLY A 24 -8.14 -5.12 2.82
C GLY A 24 -7.57 -5.54 1.46
N GLU A 25 -7.09 -6.77 1.34
CA GLU A 25 -6.62 -7.36 0.09
C GLU A 25 -7.73 -7.45 -0.96
N PHE A 26 -8.90 -7.96 -0.56
CA PHE A 26 -10.08 -8.04 -1.42
C PHE A 26 -10.53 -6.64 -1.90
N LEU A 27 -10.54 -5.65 -1.01
CA LEU A 27 -10.87 -4.26 -1.35
C LEU A 27 -9.91 -3.69 -2.41
N LEU A 28 -8.60 -3.89 -2.24
CA LEU A 28 -7.62 -3.50 -3.27
C LEU A 28 -7.78 -4.29 -4.57
N ALA A 29 -8.16 -5.56 -4.50
CA ALA A 29 -8.46 -6.36 -5.69
C ALA A 29 -9.68 -5.81 -6.46
N VAL A 30 -10.70 -5.31 -5.77
CA VAL A 30 -11.83 -4.61 -6.40
C VAL A 30 -11.37 -3.34 -7.11
N VAL A 31 -10.48 -2.55 -6.49
CA VAL A 31 -9.88 -1.35 -7.11
C VAL A 31 -9.08 -1.73 -8.35
N LEU A 32 -8.25 -2.79 -8.26
CA LEU A 32 -7.49 -3.30 -9.39
C LEU A 32 -8.40 -3.74 -10.54
N PHE A 33 -9.44 -4.51 -10.24
CA PHE A 33 -10.41 -4.96 -11.24
C PHE A 33 -11.09 -3.78 -11.94
N ARG A 34 -11.43 -2.71 -11.19
CA ARG A 34 -11.95 -1.47 -11.76
C ARG A 34 -10.95 -0.79 -12.69
N TYR A 35 -9.67 -0.72 -12.34
CA TYR A 35 -8.66 -0.16 -13.25
C TYR A 35 -8.49 -0.99 -14.52
N LEU A 36 -8.50 -2.33 -14.42
CA LEU A 36 -8.40 -3.22 -15.58
C LEU A 36 -9.59 -3.09 -16.54
N LEU A 37 -10.83 -2.98 -16.02
CA LEU A 37 -12.02 -2.75 -16.85
C LEU A 37 -11.98 -1.43 -17.62
N ASN A 38 -11.19 -0.46 -17.16
CA ASN A 38 -11.10 0.84 -17.81
C ASN A 38 -9.99 0.91 -18.87
N PHE A 39 -9.00 0.03 -18.81
CA PHE A 39 -8.06 -0.13 -19.92
C PHE A 39 -8.78 -0.47 -21.22
N THR A 40 -9.87 -1.24 -21.17
CA THR A 40 -10.64 -1.59 -22.37
C THR A 40 -11.46 -0.41 -22.92
N SER A 41 -11.94 0.50 -22.06
CA SER A 41 -12.69 1.68 -22.50
C SER A 41 -11.80 2.80 -23.05
N MET A 42 -10.54 2.88 -22.60
CA MET A 42 -9.56 3.87 -23.07
C MET A 42 -8.96 3.57 -24.46
N VAL A 43 -9.11 2.34 -24.97
CA VAL A 43 -8.57 1.89 -26.27
C VAL A 43 -9.51 2.19 -27.45
N SER A 44 -10.65 2.83 -27.19
CA SER A 44 -11.55 3.29 -28.26
C SER A 44 -10.87 4.35 -29.15
N PRO A 45 -11.19 4.40 -30.46
CA PRO A 45 -10.50 5.27 -31.41
C PRO A 45 -10.53 6.72 -30.94
N ILE A 46 -9.35 7.32 -30.84
CA ILE A 46 -9.16 8.67 -30.35
C ILE A 46 -9.61 9.64 -31.45
N GLU A 47 -10.90 9.96 -31.46
CA GLU A 47 -11.46 10.99 -32.33
C GLU A 47 -11.49 12.33 -31.59
N GLY A 48 -10.77 13.34 -32.09
CA GLY A 48 -10.81 14.67 -31.50
C GLY A 48 -9.61 15.58 -31.78
N SER A 49 -9.62 16.75 -31.17
CA SER A 49 -8.52 17.72 -31.24
C SER A 49 -7.24 17.18 -30.57
N TRP A 50 -6.07 17.67 -31.00
CA TRP A 50 -4.76 17.31 -30.43
C TRP A 50 -4.70 17.40 -28.89
N LEU A 51 -5.41 18.37 -28.30
CA LEU A 51 -5.50 18.52 -26.85
C LEU A 51 -6.19 17.31 -26.19
N LYS A 52 -7.28 16.80 -26.78
CA LYS A 52 -7.98 15.60 -26.27
C LYS A 52 -7.11 14.36 -26.38
N VAL A 53 -6.36 14.22 -27.48
CA VAL A 53 -5.39 13.13 -27.66
C VAL A 53 -4.33 13.15 -26.55
N ALA A 54 -3.75 14.33 -26.28
CA ALA A 54 -2.72 14.49 -25.25
C ALA A 54 -3.25 14.17 -23.83
N VAL A 55 -4.44 14.68 -23.48
CA VAL A 55 -5.09 14.41 -22.19
C VAL A 55 -5.40 12.91 -22.03
N ASN A 56 -5.83 12.23 -23.09
CA ASN A 56 -6.10 10.80 -23.04
C ASN A 56 -4.82 9.97 -22.83
N LEU A 57 -3.74 10.29 -23.54
CA LEU A 57 -2.44 9.63 -23.36
C LEU A 57 -1.91 9.80 -21.93
N ILE A 58 -2.00 11.00 -21.37
CA ILE A 58 -1.61 11.26 -19.98
C ILE A 58 -2.46 10.42 -19.01
N SER A 59 -3.77 10.31 -19.27
CA SER A 59 -4.68 9.52 -18.46
C SER A 59 -4.38 8.01 -18.50
N ILE A 60 -3.97 7.49 -19.67
CA ILE A 60 -3.55 6.09 -19.83
C ILE A 60 -2.27 5.82 -19.01
N VAL A 61 -1.27 6.69 -19.12
CA VAL A 61 -0.01 6.56 -18.36
C VAL A 61 -0.27 6.59 -16.86
N LEU A 62 -1.09 7.53 -16.40
CA LEU A 62 -1.45 7.63 -14.97
C LEU A 62 -2.24 6.40 -14.50
N SER A 63 -3.20 5.92 -15.29
CA SER A 63 -3.94 4.68 -15.00
C SER A 63 -3.00 3.47 -14.85
N LEU A 64 -1.99 3.36 -15.73
CA LEU A 64 -0.98 2.30 -15.65
C LEU A 64 -0.14 2.40 -14.37
N MET A 65 0.29 3.61 -13.99
CA MET A 65 1.02 3.83 -12.75
C MET A 65 0.18 3.44 -11.51
N LEU A 66 -1.09 3.83 -11.46
CA LEU A 66 -2.00 3.50 -10.35
C LEU A 66 -2.30 2.00 -10.28
N THR A 67 -2.37 1.34 -11.44
CA THR A 67 -2.53 -0.12 -11.53
C THR A 67 -1.33 -0.84 -10.92
N ILE A 68 -0.11 -0.46 -11.32
CA ILE A 68 1.14 -1.02 -10.76
C ILE A 68 1.21 -0.78 -9.25
N LEU A 69 0.85 0.43 -8.81
CA LEU A 69 0.83 0.79 -7.39
C LEU A 69 -0.16 -0.09 -6.59
N THR A 70 -1.31 -0.39 -7.17
CA THR A 70 -2.33 -1.26 -6.56
C THR A 70 -1.85 -2.71 -6.48
N VAL A 71 -1.23 -3.23 -7.55
CA VAL A 71 -0.64 -4.58 -7.57
C VAL A 71 0.45 -4.72 -6.51
N ASN A 72 1.37 -3.76 -6.44
CA ASN A 72 2.42 -3.75 -5.41
C ASN A 72 1.85 -3.73 -3.99
N SER A 73 0.72 -3.04 -3.79
CA SER A 73 0.04 -3.01 -2.50
C SER A 73 -0.56 -4.36 -2.13
N ILE A 74 -1.26 -5.00 -3.06
CA ILE A 74 -1.82 -6.36 -2.87
C ILE A 74 -0.70 -7.35 -2.52
N LEU A 75 0.40 -7.34 -3.27
CA LEU A 75 1.55 -8.22 -3.01
C LEU A 75 2.29 -7.87 -1.70
N GLY A 76 2.22 -6.61 -1.25
CA GLY A 76 2.84 -6.16 -0.01
C GLY A 76 2.11 -6.63 1.26
N ILE A 77 0.79 -6.80 1.19
CA ILE A 77 -0.06 -7.19 2.32
C ILE A 77 0.45 -8.46 3.06
N PRO A 78 0.69 -9.60 2.40
CA PRO A 78 1.04 -10.86 3.08
C PRO A 78 2.48 -10.93 3.62
N SER A 79 3.32 -9.93 3.35
CA SER A 79 4.76 -10.01 3.66
C SER A 79 5.12 -9.85 5.14
N ALA A 80 4.16 -9.44 6.00
CA ALA A 80 4.34 -9.19 7.44
C ALA A 80 5.48 -8.21 7.82
N ARG A 81 6.08 -7.49 6.86
CA ARG A 81 7.17 -6.54 7.09
C ARG A 81 6.62 -5.13 7.36
N PRO A 82 7.17 -4.36 8.32
CA PRO A 82 6.79 -2.97 8.54
C PRO A 82 6.90 -2.12 7.27
N GLN A 83 7.95 -2.35 6.47
CA GLN A 83 8.15 -1.63 5.22
C GLN A 83 7.00 -1.82 4.23
N SER A 84 6.45 -3.03 4.16
CA SER A 84 5.34 -3.32 3.28
C SER A 84 4.05 -2.66 3.74
N TRP A 85 3.81 -2.57 5.06
CA TRP A 85 2.73 -1.75 5.60
C TRP A 85 2.85 -0.30 5.13
N ARG A 86 4.06 0.30 5.21
CA ARG A 86 4.30 1.67 4.74
C ARG A 86 4.04 1.82 3.24
N VAL A 87 4.46 0.85 2.43
CA VAL A 87 4.23 0.87 0.99
C VAL A 87 2.73 0.86 0.68
N VAL A 88 1.97 -0.04 1.31
CA VAL A 88 0.52 -0.15 1.11
C VAL A 88 -0.20 1.13 1.54
N VAL A 89 0.11 1.68 2.72
CA VAL A 89 -0.56 2.90 3.22
C VAL A 89 -0.18 4.15 2.41
N ARG A 90 1.07 4.25 1.95
CA ARG A 90 1.45 5.35 1.04
C ARG A 90 0.77 5.22 -0.31
N ALA A 91 0.68 3.99 -0.83
CA ALA A 91 0.03 3.71 -2.08
C ALA A 91 -1.46 4.05 -2.04
N SER A 92 -2.18 3.66 -0.97
CA SER A 92 -3.58 4.06 -0.75
C SER A 92 -3.72 5.57 -0.64
N VAL A 93 -2.89 6.27 0.13
CA VAL A 93 -2.94 7.74 0.19
C VAL A 93 -2.75 8.39 -1.19
N ILE A 94 -1.79 7.90 -1.99
CA ILE A 94 -1.57 8.39 -3.35
C ILE A 94 -2.79 8.09 -4.25
N LEU A 95 -3.36 6.89 -4.15
CA LEU A 95 -4.57 6.50 -4.88
C LEU A 95 -5.74 7.43 -4.54
N PHE A 96 -5.93 7.74 -3.26
CA PHE A 96 -6.98 8.64 -2.79
C PHE A 96 -6.81 10.05 -3.34
N ILE A 97 -5.62 10.65 -3.17
CA ILE A 97 -5.33 12.01 -3.65
C ILE A 97 -5.49 12.09 -5.17
N THR A 98 -4.97 11.10 -5.90
CA THR A 98 -5.06 11.08 -7.35
C THR A 98 -6.52 11.00 -7.80
N ASN A 99 -7.32 10.08 -7.24
CA ASN A 99 -8.75 10.00 -7.58
C ASN A 99 -9.52 11.28 -7.20
N PHE A 100 -9.16 11.94 -6.10
CA PHE A 100 -9.76 13.21 -5.72
C PHE A 100 -9.47 14.32 -6.73
N ILE A 101 -8.20 14.49 -7.13
CA ILE A 101 -7.81 15.49 -8.13
C ILE A 101 -8.50 15.21 -9.46
N TYR A 102 -8.57 13.94 -9.87
CA TYR A 102 -9.24 13.57 -11.10
C TYR A 102 -10.74 13.88 -11.07
N GLY A 103 -11.45 13.49 -10.01
CA GLY A 103 -12.88 13.82 -9.88
C GLY A 103 -13.15 15.32 -9.94
N PHE A 104 -12.30 16.12 -9.31
CA PHE A 104 -12.39 17.58 -9.37
C PHE A 104 -12.18 18.14 -10.79
N LEU A 105 -11.21 17.59 -11.53
CA LEU A 105 -10.95 18.01 -12.93
C LEU A 105 -12.07 17.58 -13.88
N GLU A 106 -12.71 16.42 -13.63
CA GLU A 106 -13.87 15.94 -14.38
C GLU A 106 -15.09 16.84 -14.15
N ASP A 107 -15.39 17.20 -12.90
CA ASP A 107 -16.48 18.10 -12.54
C ASP A 107 -16.32 19.50 -13.16
N MET A 108 -15.07 19.95 -13.36
CA MET A 108 -14.76 21.19 -14.08
C MET A 108 -14.90 21.08 -15.61
N GLY A 109 -15.19 19.91 -16.15
CA GLY A 109 -15.28 19.64 -17.59
C GLY A 109 -13.94 19.72 -18.32
N LEU A 110 -12.82 19.76 -17.59
CA LEU A 110 -11.48 19.85 -18.17
C LEU A 110 -11.01 18.51 -18.73
N ILE A 111 -11.52 17.41 -18.17
CA ILE A 111 -11.26 16.04 -18.61
C ILE A 111 -12.58 15.28 -18.72
N SER A 112 -12.73 14.49 -19.77
CA SER A 112 -13.82 13.51 -19.91
C SER A 112 -13.22 12.14 -19.74
N THR A 113 -12.77 11.83 -18.53
CA THR A 113 -12.33 10.48 -18.22
C THR A 113 -13.56 9.63 -17.92
N GLY A 114 -13.65 8.45 -18.52
CA GLY A 114 -14.71 7.50 -18.18
C GLY A 114 -14.75 7.15 -16.69
N ILE A 115 -15.67 6.26 -16.33
CA ILE A 115 -16.06 5.75 -14.99
C ILE A 115 -14.89 5.42 -14.01
N VAL A 116 -13.64 5.40 -14.48
CA VAL A 116 -12.36 5.06 -13.81
C VAL A 116 -12.06 5.86 -12.55
N PHE A 117 -12.24 7.18 -12.58
CA PHE A 117 -11.73 8.07 -11.53
C PHE A 117 -12.82 8.60 -10.61
N ARG A 118 -13.98 7.95 -10.59
CA ARG A 118 -15.05 8.33 -9.68
C ARG A 118 -14.63 8.03 -8.26
N ILE A 119 -14.30 9.10 -7.55
CA ILE A 119 -13.99 9.14 -6.12
C ILE A 119 -15.01 8.36 -5.29
N GLU A 120 -16.26 8.36 -5.73
CA GLU A 120 -17.41 7.65 -5.16
C GLU A 120 -17.13 6.16 -4.93
N TYR A 121 -16.35 5.52 -5.82
CA TYR A 121 -16.07 4.08 -5.73
C TYR A 121 -14.66 3.81 -5.23
N VAL A 122 -13.64 4.38 -5.87
CA VAL A 122 -12.25 4.07 -5.55
C VAL A 122 -11.81 4.78 -4.26
N GLY A 123 -12.23 6.04 -4.07
CA GLY A 123 -11.86 6.83 -2.90
C GLY A 123 -12.36 6.21 -1.59
N ILE A 124 -13.63 5.79 -1.55
CA ILE A 124 -14.22 5.13 -0.37
C ILE A 124 -13.48 3.83 -0.04
N ILE A 125 -13.22 3.00 -1.05
CA ILE A 125 -12.53 1.71 -0.85
C ILE A 125 -11.13 1.92 -0.30
N VAL A 126 -10.40 2.89 -0.84
CA VAL A 126 -9.03 3.20 -0.42
C VAL A 126 -8.99 3.73 1.01
N VAL A 127 -9.96 4.57 1.42
CA VAL A 127 -10.11 5.01 2.82
C VAL A 127 -10.38 3.84 3.76
N LEU A 128 -11.22 2.89 3.35
CA LEU A 128 -11.47 1.68 4.15
C LEU A 128 -10.20 0.82 4.31
N VAL A 129 -9.38 0.71 3.26
CA VAL A 129 -8.08 0.03 3.34
C VAL A 129 -7.17 0.74 4.35
N ASP A 130 -7.08 2.07 4.31
CA ASP A 130 -6.30 2.82 5.29
C ASP A 130 -6.78 2.58 6.73
N ILE A 131 -8.09 2.64 6.97
CA ILE A 131 -8.67 2.36 8.28
C ILE A 131 -8.28 0.96 8.76
N ILE A 132 -8.39 -0.05 7.89
CA ILE A 132 -8.00 -1.43 8.19
C ILE A 132 -6.51 -1.49 8.57
N MET A 133 -5.64 -0.81 7.82
CA MET A 133 -4.20 -0.82 8.05
C MET A 133 -3.79 -0.21 9.39
N PHE A 134 -4.59 0.73 9.93
CA PHE A 134 -4.36 1.32 11.24
C PHE A 134 -4.96 0.56 12.43
N LEU A 135 -5.75 -0.50 12.18
CA LEU A 135 -6.32 -1.32 13.25
C LEU A 135 -5.23 -1.98 14.12
N PRO A 136 -5.44 -2.12 15.45
CA PRO A 136 -4.47 -2.73 16.35
C PRO A 136 -4.04 -4.14 15.94
N SER A 137 -4.98 -4.96 15.44
CA SER A 137 -4.73 -6.33 14.99
C SER A 137 -3.80 -6.38 13.77
N VAL A 138 -3.93 -5.43 12.86
CA VAL A 138 -3.10 -5.30 11.66
C VAL A 138 -1.72 -4.73 12.00
N ARG A 139 -1.67 -3.69 12.82
CA ARG A 139 -0.38 -3.13 13.29
C ARG A 139 0.45 -4.17 14.06
N LYS A 140 -0.20 -5.02 14.87
CA LYS A 140 0.45 -6.18 15.52
C LYS A 140 1.06 -7.15 14.51
N TYR A 141 0.38 -7.41 13.41
CA TYR A 141 0.86 -8.32 12.36
C TYR A 141 2.14 -7.81 11.70
N TYR A 142 2.27 -6.50 11.49
CA TYR A 142 3.47 -5.87 10.90
C TYR A 142 4.55 -5.48 11.92
N THR A 143 4.30 -5.64 13.22
CA THR A 143 5.28 -5.37 14.28
C THR A 143 6.18 -6.60 14.49
N PRO A 144 7.52 -6.49 14.53
CA PRO A 144 8.42 -7.62 14.77
C PRO A 144 8.05 -8.42 16.03
N PRO A 145 8.30 -9.75 16.06
CA PRO A 145 7.99 -10.55 17.24
C PRO A 145 8.81 -10.05 18.43
N LEU A 146 8.24 -10.16 19.63
CA LEU A 146 8.87 -9.73 20.90
C LEU A 146 9.06 -8.22 21.06
N SER A 147 8.51 -7.40 20.15
CA SER A 147 8.45 -5.94 20.32
C SER A 147 7.03 -5.49 20.69
N GLU A 148 6.93 -4.49 21.57
CA GLU A 148 5.66 -3.86 21.90
C GLU A 148 5.09 -3.13 20.68
N ILE A 149 3.77 -3.14 20.53
CA ILE A 149 3.10 -2.47 19.41
C ILE A 149 3.29 -0.96 19.59
N PRO A 150 3.95 -0.26 18.64
CA PRO A 150 4.15 1.18 18.77
C PRO A 150 2.80 1.93 18.81
N PRO A 151 2.73 3.09 19.51
CA PRO A 151 1.52 3.90 19.54
C PRO A 151 1.16 4.40 18.13
N LEU A 152 -0.11 4.65 17.89
CA LEU A 152 -0.64 5.04 16.57
C LEU A 152 0.06 6.27 15.98
N LYS A 153 0.47 7.23 16.82
CA LYS A 153 1.28 8.40 16.41
C LYS A 153 2.60 8.01 15.72
N LYS A 154 3.31 6.98 16.21
CA LYS A 154 4.55 6.50 15.57
C LYS A 154 4.28 5.87 14.20
N TRP A 155 3.14 5.23 14.02
CA TRP A 155 2.73 4.70 12.71
C TRP A 155 2.40 5.81 11.71
N PHE A 156 1.72 6.87 12.16
CA PHE A 156 1.52 8.07 11.34
C PHE A 156 2.85 8.73 10.97
N MET A 157 3.78 8.89 11.91
CA MET A 157 5.13 9.40 11.64
C MET A 157 5.91 8.49 10.70
N TYR A 158 5.72 7.18 10.81
CA TYR A 158 6.26 6.20 9.89
C TYR A 158 5.71 6.38 8.47
N LEU A 159 4.66 7.14 8.20
CA LEU A 159 4.33 7.52 6.82
C LEU A 159 5.32 8.53 6.21
N PHE A 160 6.12 9.23 7.02
CA PHE A 160 7.02 10.33 6.61
C PHE A 160 8.51 9.97 6.70
N ASN A 161 8.88 8.72 6.44
CA ASN A 161 10.28 8.23 6.49
C ASN A 161 10.93 8.19 7.89
N ILE A 162 10.24 8.59 8.97
CA ILE A 162 10.71 8.40 10.36
C ILE A 162 10.73 6.90 10.68
N PRO A 163 11.75 6.33 11.36
CA PRO A 163 11.81 4.92 11.70
C PRO A 163 10.71 4.52 12.72
N LEU A 164 10.14 3.31 12.57
CA LEU A 164 9.08 2.81 13.44
C LEU A 164 9.62 2.30 14.79
N ILE A 165 10.82 1.72 14.77
CA ILE A 165 11.55 1.15 15.90
C ILE A 165 12.99 1.68 15.80
N ASP A 166 13.53 2.17 16.91
CA ASP A 166 14.90 2.66 16.95
C ASP A 166 15.87 1.47 16.82
N ALA A 167 16.89 1.60 15.97
CA ALA A 167 17.81 0.51 15.66
C ALA A 167 18.54 -0.08 16.89
N GLU A 168 18.64 0.70 17.98
CA GLU A 168 19.23 0.27 19.25
C GLU A 168 18.38 -0.74 20.01
N SER A 169 17.04 -0.63 19.98
CA SER A 169 16.18 -1.58 20.70
C SER A 169 16.18 -2.97 20.06
N TYR A 170 16.57 -3.06 18.77
CA TYR A 170 16.72 -4.33 18.07
C TYR A 170 17.94 -5.11 18.57
N LYS A 171 19.05 -4.45 18.94
CA LYS A 171 20.26 -5.12 19.45
C LYS A 171 20.06 -5.81 20.80
N PHE A 172 19.31 -5.20 21.72
CA PHE A 172 19.11 -5.75 23.07
C PHE A 172 18.32 -7.07 23.09
N ILE A 173 17.44 -7.29 22.11
CA ILE A 173 16.60 -8.51 22.06
C ILE A 173 17.43 -9.73 21.64
N TYR A 174 18.43 -9.54 20.76
CA TYR A 174 19.30 -10.63 20.30
C TYR A 174 20.41 -10.98 21.31
N ASP A 175 21.00 -9.97 21.99
CA ASP A 175 22.01 -10.21 23.02
C ASP A 175 21.43 -10.86 24.29
N GLY A 176 20.14 -10.64 24.59
CA GLY A 176 19.43 -11.32 25.68
C GLY A 176 19.22 -12.81 25.43
N GLN A 177 18.84 -13.20 24.20
CA GLN A 177 18.62 -14.62 23.85
C GLN A 177 19.91 -15.42 23.67
N ALA A 178 21.00 -14.78 23.23
CA ALA A 178 22.31 -15.45 23.13
C ALA A 178 22.88 -15.84 24.50
N LYS A 179 22.45 -15.17 25.59
CA LYS A 179 22.89 -15.49 26.95
C LYS A 179 22.06 -16.58 27.63
N ASP A 180 20.80 -16.78 27.25
CA ASP A 180 19.93 -17.78 27.87
C ASP A 180 20.03 -19.19 27.24
N HIS A 181 20.69 -19.34 26.10
CA HIS A 181 20.95 -20.67 25.51
C HIS A 181 22.25 -21.34 25.99
N ASN A 182 23.02 -20.67 26.85
CA ASN A 182 24.29 -21.16 27.40
C ASN A 182 24.23 -21.43 28.93
N ARG A 183 23.04 -21.68 29.48
CA ARG A 183 22.86 -22.09 30.88
C ARG A 183 22.07 -23.38 30.99
#